data_AF-A0A354GHY7-F1
#
_entry.id   AF-A0A354GHY7-F1
#
_cell.length_a   1.000
_cell.length_b   1.000
_cell.length_c   1.000
_cell.angle_alpha   90.00
_cell.angle_beta   90.00
_cell.angle_gamma   90.00
#
_symmetry.space_group_name_H-M   'P 1'
#
loop_
_entity.id
_entity.type
_entity.pdbx_description
1 polymer ?
#
loop_
_entity_poly.entity_id
_entity_poly.type
_entity_poly.pdbx_seq_one_letter_code
_entity_poly.pdbx_strand_id
1 'polypeptide(L)' 'MQGKKNDFSMTFYNGEERRLFMEYVHNTNKAISWVNSKGIEWTHAMIYNRRTRQKVERVVNER' A
#
# COMPACT_ATOMS: atom_id res chain seq x y z
N MET A 1 -1.01 -6.16 7.58
CA MET A 1 0.16 -7.05 7.81
C MET A 1 1.31 -6.29 8.45
N GLN A 2 2.16 -6.96 9.24
CA GLN A 2 3.40 -6.39 9.80
C GLN A 2 4.61 -7.21 9.35
N GLY A 3 5.57 -6.55 8.69
CA GLY A 3 6.83 -7.12 8.23
C GLY A 3 7.89 -7.09 9.33
N LYS A 4 9.03 -7.76 9.10
CA LYS A 4 10.17 -7.78 10.02
C LYS A 4 11.15 -6.63 9.77
N LYS A 5 11.44 -6.28 8.51
CA LYS A 5 12.41 -5.22 8.14
C LYS A 5 12.01 -4.47 6.87
N ASN A 6 10.85 -3.80 6.89
CA ASN A 6 10.30 -3.06 5.74
C ASN A 6 10.20 -3.94 4.50
N ASP A 7 9.56 -5.09 4.68
CA ASP A 7 9.52 -6.15 3.68
C ASP A 7 8.52 -5.90 2.56
N PHE A 8 7.70 -4.84 2.70
CA PHE A 8 6.63 -4.54 1.77
C PHE A 8 6.86 -3.22 1.04
N SER A 9 6.38 -3.18 -0.20
CA SER A 9 6.07 -1.93 -0.90
C SER A 9 4.57 -1.88 -1.17
N MET A 10 4.03 -0.66 -1.22
CA MET A 10 2.62 -0.43 -1.48
C MET A 10 2.46 0.60 -2.58
N THR A 11 1.57 0.31 -3.53
CA THR A 11 1.16 1.26 -4.56
C THR A 11 -0.34 1.52 -4.43
N PHE A 12 -0.73 2.77 -4.24
CA PHE A 12 -2.11 3.20 -4.12
C PHE A 12 -2.60 3.76 -5.46
N TYR A 13 -3.83 3.41 -5.82
CA TYR A 13 -4.47 3.81 -7.07
C TYR A 13 -5.83 4.46 -6.81
N ASN A 14 -6.21 5.43 -7.62
CA ASN A 14 -7.59 5.94 -7.73
C ASN A 14 -8.12 5.60 -9.13
N GLY A 15 -8.98 4.57 -9.24
CA GLY A 15 -9.28 3.95 -10.52
C GLY A 15 -8.02 3.37 -11.16
N GLU A 16 -7.70 3.80 -12.37
CA GLU A 16 -6.49 3.40 -13.11
C GLU A 16 -5.28 4.29 -12.79
N GLU A 17 -5.48 5.43 -12.12
CA GLU A 17 -4.41 6.38 -11.83
C GLU A 17 -3.60 5.97 -10.61
N ARG A 18 -2.28 5.87 -10.77
CA ARG A 18 -1.36 5.68 -9.64
C ARG A 18 -1.21 6.98 -8.85
N ARG A 19 -1.59 6.96 -7.57
CA ARG A 19 -1.56 8.15 -6.69
C ARG A 19 -0.32 8.22 -5.82
N LEU A 20 0.10 7.09 -5.26
CA LEU A 20 1.22 7.05 -4.32
C LEU A 20 1.96 5.73 -4.43
N PHE A 21 3.28 5.79 -4.39
CA PHE A 21 4.13 4.62 -4.22
C PHE A 21 4.96 4.76 -2.95
N MET A 22 4.89 3.74 -2.10
CA MET A 22 5.66 3.64 -0.86
C MET A 22 6.59 2.43 -0.97
N GLU A 23 7.88 2.68 -1.17
CA GLU A 23 8.87 1.62 -1.36
C GLU A 23 9.18 0.86 -0.05
N TYR A 24 9.15 1.54 1.10
CA TYR A 24 9.56 1.00 2.39
C TYR A 24 8.40 0.97 3.38
N VAL A 25 7.67 -0.13 3.43
CA VAL A 25 6.53 -0.30 4.33
C VAL A 25 6.80 -1.42 5.35
N HIS A 26 6.84 -1.04 6.63
CA HIS A 26 6.94 -1.99 7.74
C HIS A 26 5.58 -2.62 8.06
N ASN A 27 4.53 -1.81 8.16
CA ASN A 27 3.19 -2.25 8.51
C ASN A 27 2.20 -1.63 7.54
N THR A 28 1.52 -2.48 6.77
CA THR A 28 0.64 -2.07 5.69
C THR A 28 -0.62 -1.39 6.21
N ASN A 29 -1.12 -1.78 7.39
CA ASN A 29 -2.29 -1.16 8.00
C ASN A 29 -1.96 0.26 8.47
N LYS A 30 -0.79 0.46 9.09
CA LYS A 30 -0.33 1.81 9.48
C LYS A 30 -0.11 2.71 8.27
N ALA A 31 0.42 2.17 7.17
CA ALA A 31 0.56 2.92 5.92
C ALA A 31 -0.80 3.36 5.36
N ILE A 32 -1.80 2.46 5.34
CA ILE A 32 -3.17 2.80 4.92
C ILE A 32 -3.76 3.87 5.82
N SER A 33 -3.65 3.74 7.15
CA SER A 33 -4.14 4.76 8.09
C SER A 33 -3.48 6.12 7.85
N TRP A 34 -2.18 6.13 7.54
CA TRP A 34 -1.46 7.37 7.21
C TRP A 34 -1.98 7.97 5.89
N VAL A 35 -2.14 7.18 4.82
CA VAL A 35 -2.70 7.65 3.54
C VAL A 35 -4.10 8.26 3.74
N ASN A 36 -4.94 7.59 4.53
CA ASN A 36 -6.28 8.09 4.88
C ASN A 36 -6.21 9.40 5.67
N SER A 37 -5.28 9.52 6.64
CA SER A 37 -5.08 10.75 7.43
C SER A 37 -4.59 11.93 6.60
N LYS A 38 -3.95 11.66 5.46
CA LYS A 38 -3.50 12.67 4.50
C LYS A 38 -4.59 13.11 3.52
N GLY A 39 -5.78 12.52 3.59
CA GLY A 39 -6.88 12.82 2.68
C GLY A 39 -6.61 12.38 1.25
N ILE A 40 -5.65 11.47 1.03
CA ILE A 40 -5.33 10.97 -0.30
C ILE A 40 -6.45 10.02 -0.72
N GLU A 41 -7.12 10.32 -1.82
CA GLU A 41 -8.13 9.44 -2.41
C GLU A 41 -7.47 8.23 -3.09
N TRP A 42 -8.00 7.05 -2.80
CA TRP A 42 -7.57 5.79 -3.39
C TRP A 42 -8.73 4.78 -3.35
N THR A 43 -8.80 3.97 -4.40
CA THR A 43 -9.77 2.87 -4.60
C THR A 43 -9.19 1.52 -4.21
N HIS A 44 -7.91 1.30 -4.48
CA HIS A 44 -7.24 0.06 -4.11
C HIS A 44 -5.74 0.26 -3.95
N ALA A 45 -5.13 -0.56 -3.10
CA ALA A 45 -3.71 -0.61 -2.85
C ALA A 45 -3.18 -1.99 -3.23
N MET A 46 -2.09 -2.00 -3.97
CA MET A 46 -1.36 -3.22 -4.35
C MET A 46 -0.15 -3.35 -3.42
N ILE A 47 -0.07 -4.48 -2.72
CA ILE A 47 1.01 -4.79 -1.79
C ILE A 47 1.93 -5.81 -2.44
N TYR A 48 3.22 -5.51 -2.44
CA TYR A 48 4.25 -6.41 -2.94
C TYR A 48 5.28 -6.70 -1.86
N ASN A 49 5.91 -7.87 -1.94
CA ASN A 49 7.17 -8.10 -1.26
C ASN A 49 8.22 -7.23 -1.96
N ARG A 50 8.83 -6.30 -1.23
CA ARG A 50 9.76 -5.33 -1.81
C ARG A 50 10.99 -6.01 -2.45
N ARG A 51 11.46 -7.12 -1.86
CA ARG A 51 12.68 -7.82 -2.29
C ARG A 51 12.42 -8.74 -3.48
N THR A 52 11.37 -9.57 -3.40
CA THR A 52 11.07 -10.56 -4.45
C THR A 52 10.17 -9.99 -5.55
N ARG A 53 9.61 -8.78 -5.36
CA ARG A 53 8.63 -8.14 -6.23
C ARG A 53 7.35 -8.95 -6.44
N GLN A 54 7.16 -10.00 -5.66
CA GLN A 54 5.96 -10.83 -5.72
C GLN A 54 4.78 -10.04 -5.16
N LYS A 55 3.66 -10.09 -5.86
CA LYS A 55 2.39 -9.57 -5.36
C LYS A 55 1.99 -10.38 -4.13
N VAL A 56 1.73 -9.67 -3.03
CA VAL A 56 1.29 -10.27 -1.77
C VAL A 56 -0.23 -10.18 -1.69
N GLU A 57 -0.78 -8.98 -1.87
CA GLU A 57 -2.20 -8.74 -1.64
C GLU A 57 -2.69 -7.53 -2.44
N ARG A 58 -3.99 -7.51 -2.74
CA ARG A 58 -4.70 -6.30 -3.20
C ARG A 58 -5.72 -5.94 -2.12
N VAL A 59 -5.60 -4.73 -1.57
CA VAL A 59 -6.56 -4.17 -0.62
C VAL A 59 -7.50 -3.24 -1.37
N VAL A 60 -8.80 -3.45 -1.28
CA VAL A 60 -9.81 -2.56 -1.85
C VAL A 60 -10.30 -1.61 -0.75
N ASN A 61 -10.47 -0.35 -1.11
CA ASN A 61 -11.06 0.66 -0.23
C ASN A 61 -12.56 0.71 -0.53
N GLU A 62 -13.38 0.03 0.27
CA GLU A 62 -14.85 0.00 0.15
C GLU A 62 -15.51 1.29 0.68
N ARG A 63 -14.85 2.44 0.50
CA ARG A 63 -15.41 3.74 0.91
C ARG A 63 -16.74 4.04 0.25
#